data_AF-A0A3R9RZ35-F1
#
_entry.id   AF-A0A3R9RZ35-F1
#
_cell.length_a   1.000
_cell.length_b   1.000
_cell.length_c   1.000
_cell.angle_alpha   90.00
_cell.angle_beta   90.00
_cell.angle_gamma   90.00
#
_symmetry.space_group_name_H-M   'P 1'
#
loop_
_entity.id
_entity.type
_entity.pdbx_description
1 polymer ?
#
loop_
_entity_poly.entity_id
_entity_poly.type
_entity_poly.pdbx_seq_one_letter_code
_entity_poly.pdbx_strand_id
1 'polypeptide(L)'
;MIEVVDGQRKLSECKRIVVKIGSSLLTANGQGLDLDAISHWAKQIADLHNAGHEIILVSSGAVAEGMVRMKLASRPTDLPSLQACAAIGQMGLIHTWSSVLENHSIRTAQVLLTHDDLADRRRYLNSCDALQ
;
A
#
# COMPACT_ATOMS: atom_id res chain seq x y z
N MET A 1 8.43 -13.52 -3.20
CA MET A 1 7.25 -14.18 -3.80
C MET A 1 6.05 -13.84 -2.93
N ILE A 2 4.91 -13.44 -3.50
CA ILE A 2 3.66 -13.26 -2.74
C ILE A 2 3.15 -14.64 -2.34
N GLU A 3 2.90 -14.84 -1.04
CA GLU A 3 2.44 -16.11 -0.47
C GLU A 3 1.17 -15.91 0.37
N VAL A 4 0.38 -16.97 0.53
CA VAL A 4 -0.84 -16.95 1.34
C VAL A 4 -0.47 -17.12 2.81
N VAL A 5 -0.89 -16.16 3.65
CA VAL A 5 -0.64 -16.21 5.10
C VAL A 5 -1.59 -17.18 5.81
N ASP A 6 -2.77 -17.45 5.23
CA ASP A 6 -3.74 -18.42 5.74
C ASP A 6 -3.56 -19.78 5.02
N GLY A 7 -2.74 -20.65 5.61
CA GLY A 7 -2.11 -21.82 4.98
C GLY A 7 -3.02 -22.94 4.44
N GLN A 8 -4.33 -22.72 4.29
CA GLN A 8 -5.28 -23.68 3.75
C GLN A 8 -5.66 -23.45 2.28
N ARG A 9 -5.39 -22.28 1.70
CA ARG A 9 -5.82 -21.94 0.33
C ARG A 9 -4.65 -21.68 -0.61
N LYS A 10 -4.77 -22.11 -1.86
CA LYS A 10 -3.83 -21.73 -2.92
C LYS A 10 -4.23 -20.39 -3.54
N LEU A 11 -3.25 -19.57 -3.95
CA LEU A 11 -3.54 -18.29 -4.63
C LEU A 11 -4.45 -18.48 -5.85
N SER A 12 -4.25 -19.56 -6.60
CA SER A 12 -5.05 -19.91 -7.78
C SER A 12 -6.55 -20.12 -7.50
N GLU A 13 -6.92 -20.39 -6.25
CA GLU A 13 -8.31 -20.64 -5.83
C GLU A 13 -8.99 -19.36 -5.29
N CYS A 14 -8.24 -18.28 -5.09
CA CYS A 14 -8.73 -17.04 -4.50
C CYS A 14 -9.16 -16.04 -5.58
N LYS A 15 -10.46 -15.70 -5.66
CA LYS A 15 -10.92 -14.64 -6.57
C LYS A 15 -10.35 -13.26 -6.19
N ARG A 16 -10.37 -12.92 -4.90
CA ARG A 16 -9.91 -11.64 -4.36
C ARG A 16 -8.76 -11.84 -3.38
N ILE A 17 -7.69 -11.06 -3.54
CA ILE A 17 -6.44 -11.18 -2.78
C ILE A 17 -6.10 -9.82 -2.17
N VAL A 18 -5.92 -9.79 -0.85
CA VAL A 18 -5.40 -8.63 -0.12
C VAL A 18 -3.89 -8.81 0.04
N VAL A 19 -3.10 -7.99 -0.64
CA VAL A 19 -1.64 -7.99 -0.54
C VAL A 19 -1.24 -6.91 0.46
N LYS A 20 -0.73 -7.30 1.63
CA LYS A 20 -0.20 -6.35 2.60
C LYS A 20 1.32 -6.31 2.54
N ILE A 21 1.89 -5.12 2.35
CA ILE A 21 3.34 -4.93 2.33
C ILE A 21 3.76 -3.99 3.47
N GLY A 22 4.66 -4.47 4.33
CA GLY A 22 5.17 -3.72 5.48
C GLY A 22 6.29 -2.74 5.11
N SER A 23 6.53 -1.75 5.98
CA SER A 23 7.49 -0.68 5.72
C SER A 23 8.91 -1.21 5.42
N SER A 24 9.36 -2.24 6.13
CA SER A 24 10.71 -2.81 5.94
C SER A 24 10.96 -3.38 4.54
N LEU A 25 9.91 -3.69 3.77
CA LEU A 25 10.00 -4.21 2.40
C LEU A 25 9.84 -3.13 1.33
N LEU A 26 9.57 -1.89 1.74
CA LEU A 26 9.26 -0.76 0.87
C LEU A 26 10.19 0.42 1.08
N THR A 27 11.05 0.39 2.11
CA THR A 27 11.88 1.54 2.49
C THR A 27 13.36 1.21 2.42
N ALA A 28 14.14 2.09 1.80
CA ALA A 28 15.57 1.96 1.63
C ALA A 28 16.36 2.45 2.86
N ASN A 29 16.11 1.84 4.03
CA ASN A 29 16.86 2.08 5.29
C ASN A 29 17.14 3.58 5.60
N GLY A 30 16.12 4.43 5.47
CA GLY A 30 16.22 5.87 5.74
C GLY A 30 16.32 6.76 4.49
N GLN A 31 16.41 6.17 3.29
CA GLN A 31 16.38 6.90 2.01
C GLN A 31 14.97 7.03 1.41
N GLY A 32 13.92 6.75 2.19
CA GLY A 32 12.53 6.86 1.74
C GLY A 32 12.09 5.57 1.08
N LEU A 33 11.30 5.66 0.01
CA LEU A 33 10.81 4.49 -0.72
C LEU A 33 11.90 3.82 -1.57
N ASP A 34 11.93 2.49 -1.52
CA ASP A 34 12.77 1.66 -2.38
C ASP A 34 12.02 1.35 -3.69
N LEU A 35 12.39 2.05 -4.76
CA LEU A 35 11.73 1.92 -6.07
C LEU A 35 11.94 0.55 -6.71
N ASP A 36 13.09 -0.09 -6.48
CA ASP A 36 13.38 -1.41 -7.06
C ASP A 36 12.53 -2.46 -6.35
N ALA A 37 12.44 -2.39 -5.02
CA ALA A 37 11.56 -3.26 -4.25
C ALA A 37 10.09 -3.06 -4.65
N ILE A 38 9.62 -1.81 -4.74
CA ILE A 38 8.24 -1.51 -5.16
C ILE A 38 7.95 -2.03 -6.56
N SER A 39 8.87 -1.84 -7.51
CA SER A 39 8.73 -2.36 -8.88
C SER A 39 8.68 -3.89 -8.91
N HIS A 40 9.48 -4.56 -8.08
CA HIS A 40 9.45 -6.01 -7.94
C HIS A 40 8.10 -6.53 -7.40
N TRP A 41 7.51 -5.83 -6.43
CA TRP A 41 6.18 -6.15 -5.92
C TRP A 41 5.08 -5.84 -6.93
N ALA A 42 5.18 -4.70 -7.64
CA ALA A 42 4.24 -4.31 -8.67
C ALA A 42 4.16 -5.34 -9.80
N LYS A 43 5.30 -5.90 -10.23
CA LYS A 43 5.33 -6.99 -11.21
C LYS A 43 4.53 -8.21 -10.74
N GLN A 44 4.74 -8.67 -9.50
CA GLN A 44 4.01 -9.82 -8.96
C GLN A 44 2.51 -9.55 -8.81
N ILE A 45 2.14 -8.33 -8.39
CA ILE A 45 0.74 -7.89 -8.33
C ILE A 45 0.13 -7.90 -9.74
N ALA A 46 0.87 -7.41 -10.74
CA ALA A 46 0.42 -7.41 -12.12
C ALA A 46 0.23 -8.82 -12.69
N ASP A 47 1.13 -9.75 -12.38
CA ASP A 47 1.01 -11.15 -12.78
C ASP A 47 -0.26 -11.78 -12.21
N LEU A 48 -0.58 -11.53 -10.93
CA LEU A 48 -1.83 -12.00 -10.30
C LEU A 48 -3.07 -11.32 -10.91
N HIS A 49 -3.03 -10.01 -11.11
CA HIS A 49 -4.13 -9.27 -11.74
C HIS A 49 -4.42 -9.80 -13.16
N ASN A 50 -3.38 -10.04 -13.96
CA ASN A 50 -3.50 -10.56 -15.32
C ASN A 50 -3.97 -12.02 -15.37
N ALA A 51 -3.78 -12.78 -14.29
CA ALA A 51 -4.36 -14.10 -14.10
C ALA A 51 -5.87 -14.05 -13.73
N GLY A 52 -6.46 -12.86 -13.60
CA GLY A 52 -7.89 -12.66 -13.33
C GLY A 52 -8.24 -12.48 -11.85
N HIS A 53 -7.25 -12.30 -10.98
CA HIS A 53 -7.48 -12.04 -9.56
C HIS A 53 -7.82 -10.57 -9.29
N GLU A 54 -8.77 -10.32 -8.40
CA GLU A 54 -9.07 -8.98 -7.87
C GLU A 54 -8.06 -8.66 -6.76
N ILE A 55 -7.29 -7.57 -6.92
CA ILE A 55 -6.22 -7.23 -5.98
C ILE A 55 -6.55 -5.99 -5.16
N ILE A 56 -6.40 -6.11 -3.83
CA ILE A 56 -6.40 -4.97 -2.90
C ILE A 56 -5.01 -4.87 -2.29
N LEU A 57 -4.33 -3.74 -2.50
CA LEU A 57 -3.01 -3.48 -1.93
C LEU A 57 -3.11 -2.66 -0.64
N VAL A 58 -2.55 -3.18 0.45
CA VAL A 58 -2.38 -2.46 1.72
C VAL A 58 -0.90 -2.17 1.92
N SER A 59 -0.51 -0.92 1.66
CA SER A 59 0.89 -0.50 1.66
C SER A 59 1.24 0.36 2.88
N SER A 60 2.41 0.10 3.46
CA SER A 60 3.01 0.99 4.47
C SER A 60 4.00 1.96 3.80
N GLY A 61 4.80 2.71 4.57
CA GLY A 61 5.92 3.50 4.02
C GLY A 61 5.69 5.01 3.90
N ALA A 62 4.46 5.50 4.03
CA ALA A 62 4.14 6.94 3.93
C ALA A 62 4.96 7.81 4.90
N VAL A 63 5.11 7.40 6.17
CA VAL A 63 5.93 8.17 7.13
C VAL A 63 7.40 8.21 6.73
N ALA A 64 7.96 7.11 6.23
CA ALA A 64 9.38 7.05 5.84
C ALA A 64 9.65 7.95 4.63
N GLU A 65 8.75 7.95 3.65
CA GLU A 65 8.81 8.88 2.52
C GLU A 65 8.68 10.33 2.97
N GLY A 66 7.77 10.61 3.90
CA GLY A 66 7.58 11.94 4.47
C GLY A 66 8.82 12.46 5.19
N MET A 67 9.48 11.61 5.98
CA MET A 67 10.72 11.96 6.68
C MET A 67 11.80 12.42 5.71
N VAL A 68 11.97 11.73 4.58
CA VAL A 68 12.96 12.12 3.55
C VAL A 68 12.59 13.44 2.90
N ARG A 69 11.33 13.62 2.52
CA ARG A 69 10.84 14.88 1.92
C ARG A 69 11.01 16.07 2.87
N MET A 70 10.82 15.85 4.16
CA MET A 70 11.01 16.85 5.20
C MET A 70 12.47 17.01 5.66
N LYS A 71 13.41 16.21 5.11
CA LYS A 71 14.84 16.21 5.48
C LYS A 71 15.07 15.94 6.97
N LEU A 72 14.27 15.08 7.57
CA LEU A 72 14.41 14.70 8.98
C LEU A 72 15.51 13.66 9.15
N ALA A 73 16.46 13.93 10.05
CA ALA A 73 17.56 13.02 10.34
C ALA A 73 17.13 11.78 11.14
N SER A 74 16.03 11.88 11.90
CA SER A 74 15.51 10.80 12.73
C SER A 74 13.99 10.79 12.71
N ARG A 75 13.41 9.63 13.06
CA ARG A 75 11.96 9.46 13.13
C ARG A 75 11.40 10.28 14.29
N PRO A 76 10.41 11.16 14.06
CA PRO A 76 9.74 11.87 15.15
C PRO A 76 9.06 10.90 16.12
N THR A 77 8.96 11.30 17.38
CA THR A 77 8.28 10.53 18.44
C THR A 77 6.91 11.09 18.77
N ASP A 78 6.67 12.37 18.49
CA ASP A 78 5.39 13.01 18.70
C ASP A 78 4.41 12.71 17.56
N LEU A 79 3.14 12.55 17.93
CA LEU A 79 2.08 12.21 16.98
C LEU A 79 1.87 13.27 15.89
N PRO A 80 1.86 14.59 16.17
CA PRO A 80 1.68 15.60 15.13
C PRO A 80 2.74 15.53 14.03
N SER A 81 4.02 15.38 14.39
CA SER A 81 5.10 15.27 13.42
C SER A 81 5.02 13.98 12.61
N LEU A 82 4.62 12.87 13.24
CA LEU A 82 4.37 11.60 12.54
C LEU A 82 3.22 11.72 11.53
N GLN A 83 2.14 12.42 11.89
CA GLN A 83 1.01 12.67 11.00
C GLN A 83 1.40 13.58 9.84
N ALA A 84 2.19 14.63 10.10
CA ALA A 84 2.72 15.51 9.05
C ALA A 84 3.59 14.73 8.05
N CYS A 85 4.50 13.88 8.56
CA CYS A 85 5.28 12.98 7.70
C CYS A 85 4.38 12.05 6.90
N ALA A 86 3.39 11.41 7.53
CA ALA A 86 2.45 10.52 6.83
C ALA A 86 1.71 11.24 5.70
N ALA A 87 1.17 12.43 5.96
CA ALA A 87 0.44 13.21 4.96
C ALA A 87 1.32 13.61 3.77
N ILE A 88 2.54 14.11 4.04
CA ILE A 88 3.49 14.50 2.99
C ILE A 88 3.96 13.29 2.18
N GLY A 89 4.30 12.20 2.85
CA GLY A 89 4.82 11.01 2.17
C GLY A 89 3.76 10.16 1.51
N GLN A 90 2.49 10.26 1.91
CA GLN A 90 1.39 9.56 1.25
C GLN A 90 1.27 9.92 -0.23
N MET A 91 1.48 11.20 -0.58
CA MET A 91 1.50 11.63 -1.98
C MET A 91 2.59 10.94 -2.78
N GLY A 92 3.78 10.77 -2.18
CA GLY A 92 4.89 10.04 -2.79
C GLY A 92 4.58 8.57 -2.96
N LEU A 93 4.10 7.93 -1.90
CA LEU A 93 3.74 6.51 -1.91
C LEU A 93 2.72 6.18 -3.01
N ILE A 94 1.64 6.97 -3.10
CA ILE A 94 0.59 6.74 -4.09
C ILE A 94 1.07 7.03 -5.50
N HIS A 95 1.85 8.11 -5.69
CA HIS A 95 2.44 8.40 -6.99
C HIS A 95 3.36 7.27 -7.45
N THR A 96 4.25 6.78 -6.58
CA THR A 96 5.14 5.67 -6.89
C THR A 96 4.37 4.41 -7.28
N TRP A 97 3.38 4.00 -6.47
CA TRP A 97 2.56 2.83 -6.80
C TRP A 97 1.80 2.98 -8.11
N SER A 98 1.18 4.14 -8.34
CA SER A 98 0.47 4.43 -9.57
C SER A 98 1.40 4.32 -10.77
N SER A 99 2.56 4.97 -10.73
CA SER A 99 3.52 4.99 -11.83
C SER A 99 4.05 3.60 -12.17
N VAL A 100 4.40 2.78 -11.17
CA VAL A 100 4.93 1.42 -11.45
C VAL A 100 3.86 0.46 -11.97
N LEU A 101 2.61 0.57 -11.50
CA LEU A 101 1.50 -0.28 -11.97
C LEU A 101 0.96 0.18 -13.32
N GLU A 102 1.08 1.47 -13.65
CA GLU A 102 0.75 2.00 -14.97
C GLU A 102 1.65 1.41 -16.08
N ASN A 103 2.92 1.10 -15.78
CA ASN A 103 3.80 0.35 -16.69
C ASN A 103 3.25 -1.05 -17.04
N HIS A 104 2.35 -1.59 -16.21
CA HIS A 104 1.65 -2.86 -16.43
C HIS A 104 0.22 -2.65 -16.96
N SER A 105 -0.14 -1.43 -17.38
CA SER A 105 -1.50 -1.03 -17.80
C SER A 105 -2.57 -1.22 -16.71
N ILE A 106 -2.18 -1.18 -15.44
CA ILE A 106 -3.07 -1.32 -14.29
C ILE A 106 -3.33 0.06 -13.69
N ARG A 107 -4.60 0.46 -13.66
CA ARG A 107 -5.03 1.69 -12.98
C ARG A 107 -5.16 1.43 -11.49
N THR A 108 -4.84 2.44 -10.70
CA THR A 108 -4.93 2.37 -9.23
C THR A 108 -5.87 3.45 -8.70
N ALA A 109 -6.42 3.22 -7.52
CA ALA A 109 -7.21 4.20 -6.78
C ALA A 109 -6.73 4.23 -5.33
N GLN A 110 -6.59 5.43 -4.78
CA GLN A 110 -6.25 5.60 -3.37
C GLN A 110 -7.51 5.50 -2.51
N VAL A 111 -7.41 4.73 -1.43
CA VAL A 111 -8.42 4.67 -0.37
C VAL A 111 -7.71 4.85 0.98
N LEU A 112 -8.23 5.75 1.81
CA LEU A 112 -7.78 5.96 3.19
C LEU A 112 -8.94 5.64 4.12
N LEU A 113 -8.74 4.69 5.04
CA LEU A 113 -9.74 4.27 6.01
C LEU A 113 -9.12 4.22 7.40
N THR A 114 -9.95 4.47 8.39
CA THR A 114 -9.65 4.31 9.80
C THR A 114 -10.50 3.19 10.40
N HIS A 115 -10.21 2.78 11.63
CA HIS A 115 -11.06 1.83 12.33
C HIS A 115 -12.49 2.37 12.52
N ASP A 116 -12.64 3.68 12.74
CA ASP A 116 -13.94 4.33 12.94
C ASP A 116 -14.82 4.26 11.68
N ASP A 117 -14.22 4.19 10.48
CA ASP A 117 -14.95 3.97 9.23
C ASP A 117 -15.61 2.59 9.18
N LEU A 118 -15.04 1.61 9.88
CA LEU A 118 -15.53 0.22 9.88
C LEU A 118 -16.45 -0.07 11.07
N ALA A 119 -16.42 0.77 12.12
CA ALA A 119 -17.26 0.64 13.30
C ALA A 119 -18.68 1.17 13.09
N ASP A 120 -18.86 2.20 12.24
CA ASP A 120 -20.17 2.70 11.86
C ASP A 120 -20.72 1.93 10.66
N ARG A 121 -21.94 1.38 10.78
CA ARG A 121 -22.56 0.53 9.74
C ARG A 121 -22.65 1.23 8.38
N ARG A 122 -22.94 2.53 8.34
CA ARG A 122 -23.14 3.27 7.10
C ARG A 122 -21.79 3.52 6.41
N ARG A 123 -20.79 3.98 7.17
CA ARG A 123 -19.41 4.16 6.67
C ARG A 123 -18.80 2.83 6.23
N TYR A 124 -19.08 1.74 6.94
CA TYR A 124 -18.66 0.40 6.56
C TYR A 124 -19.21 0.00 5.18
N LEU A 125 -20.53 0.14 4.98
CA LEU A 125 -21.16 -0.17 3.69
C LEU A 125 -20.60 0.70 2.56
N ASN A 126 -20.47 2.01 2.77
CA ASN A 126 -19.86 2.91 1.78
C ASN A 126 -18.42 2.51 1.43
N SER A 127 -17.64 2.05 2.43
CA SER A 127 -16.26 1.60 2.23
C SER A 127 -16.22 0.27 1.47
N CYS A 128 -17.13 -0.65 1.75
CA CYS A 128 -17.27 -1.90 1.01
C CYS A 128 -17.65 -1.65 -0.45
N ASP A 129 -18.63 -0.78 -0.69
CA ASP A 129 -19.10 -0.44 -2.04
C ASP A 129 -18.00 0.25 -2.86
N ALA A 130 -17.18 1.10 -2.23
CA ALA A 130 -16.05 1.74 -2.89
C ALA A 130 -14.91 0.76 -3.27
N LEU A 131 -14.87 -0.44 -2.66
CA LEU A 131 -13.86 -1.48 -2.89
C LEU A 131 -14.37 -2.63 -3.77
N GLN A 132 -15.56 -2.50 -4.38
CA GLN A 132 -16.11 -3.47 -5.34
C GLN A 132 -15.63 -3.19 -6.77
#